data_AF-A0A7J8A8E1-F1
#
_entry.id   AF-A0A7J8A8E1-F1
#
_cell.length_a   1.000
_cell.length_b   1.000
_cell.length_c   1.000
_cell.angle_alpha   90.00
_cell.angle_beta   90.00
_cell.angle_gamma   90.00
#
_symmetry.space_group_name_H-M   'P 1'
#
loop_
_entity.id
_entity.type
_entity.pdbx_description
1 polymer ?
#
loop_
_entity_poly.entity_id
_entity_poly.type
_entity_poly.pdbx_seq_one_letter_code
_entity_poly.pdbx_strand_id
1 'polypeptide(L)'
;MTVLSSTILLQHLASLKKLSLSAGCLQLEHKRGDFTSSGSRKLYFDTHALVCLLEENGFTTQQAEIIVSALVKITEANMGIVYKDMVTKMQQEVTLQQIMSQISNVKKDMIILEKSEFSALRAENEKIKLELHQLKQQIMDEVVKVRTESKLDFNLEKSRVKELYSLNERKLLEMRTEMVALGLYLHA
;
A
#
# COMPACT_ATOMS: atom_id res chain seq x y z
N MET A 1 16.56 11.48 -15.92
CA MET A 1 15.77 11.56 -14.66
C MET A 1 14.31 11.15 -14.84
N THR A 2 13.72 11.31 -16.02
CA THR A 2 12.34 10.88 -16.35
C THR A 2 12.17 9.36 -16.47
N VAL A 3 13.17 8.65 -17.01
CA VAL A 3 13.10 7.19 -17.24
C VAL A 3 13.07 6.39 -15.92
N LEU A 4 13.89 6.78 -14.94
CA LEU A 4 13.93 6.14 -13.60
C LEU A 4 12.60 6.28 -12.84
N SER A 5 11.90 7.41 -13.02
CA SER A 5 10.58 7.63 -12.41
C SER A 5 9.51 6.71 -13.00
N SER A 6 9.59 6.41 -14.31
CA SER A 6 8.66 5.52 -14.99
C SER A 6 8.84 4.06 -14.57
N THR A 7 10.08 3.60 -14.37
CA THR A 7 10.37 2.24 -13.91
C THR A 7 9.89 2.00 -12.49
N ILE A 8 10.05 2.97 -11.59
CA ILE A 8 9.58 2.88 -10.21
C ILE A 8 8.05 2.82 -10.16
N LEU A 9 7.36 3.64 -10.96
CA LEU A 9 5.89 3.62 -11.07
C LEU A 9 5.38 2.29 -11.65
N LEU A 10 6.03 1.74 -12.68
CA LEU A 10 5.69 0.44 -13.26
C LEU A 10 5.91 -0.71 -12.26
N GLN A 11 6.98 -0.64 -11.46
CA GLN A 11 7.29 -1.67 -10.46
C GLN A 11 6.31 -1.62 -9.28
N HIS A 12 5.87 -0.44 -8.85
CA HIS A 12 4.79 -0.30 -7.87
C HIS A 12 3.43 -0.79 -8.40
N LEU A 13 3.07 -0.47 -9.64
CA LEU A 13 1.83 -0.96 -10.28
C LEU A 13 1.83 -2.50 -10.44
N ALA A 14 2.97 -3.09 -10.78
CA ALA A 14 3.13 -4.54 -10.87
C ALA A 14 2.99 -5.23 -9.50
N SER A 15 3.53 -4.63 -8.43
CA SER A 15 3.35 -5.10 -7.06
C SER A 15 1.91 -4.98 -6.57
N LEU A 16 1.20 -3.89 -6.92
CA LEU A 16 -0.24 -3.72 -6.64
C LEU A 16 -1.10 -4.79 -7.35
N LYS A 17 -0.82 -5.09 -8.62
CA LYS A 17 -1.50 -6.17 -9.36
C LYS A 17 -1.23 -7.56 -8.76
N LYS A 18 -0.02 -7.81 -8.25
CA LYS A 18 0.33 -9.08 -7.58
C LYS A 18 -0.32 -9.22 -6.19
N LEU A 19 -0.45 -8.13 -5.44
CA LEU A 19 -1.16 -8.13 -4.16
C LEU A 19 -2.68 -8.32 -4.35
N SER A 20 -3.27 -7.77 -5.43
CA SER A 20 -4.69 -7.94 -5.77
C SER A 20 -5.10 -9.38 -6.09
N LEU A 21 -4.19 -10.22 -6.60
CA LEU A 21 -4.48 -11.63 -6.88
C LEU A 21 -4.19 -12.56 -5.70
N SER A 22 -3.50 -12.07 -4.66
CA SER A 22 -3.10 -12.87 -3.48
C SER A 22 -3.79 -12.43 -2.19
N ALA A 23 -4.43 -11.26 -2.14
CA ALA A 23 -5.21 -10.78 -1.01
C ALA A 23 -6.54 -11.52 -0.94
N GLY A 24 -6.48 -12.71 -0.36
CA GLY A 24 -7.63 -13.39 0.19
C GLY A 24 -8.54 -14.01 -0.86
N CYS A 25 -8.52 -15.33 -0.91
CA CYS A 25 -9.74 -16.04 -0.56
C CYS A 25 -10.20 -15.45 0.78
N LEU A 26 -10.82 -14.26 0.76
CA LEU A 26 -11.47 -13.69 1.92
C LEU A 26 -12.40 -14.82 2.31
N GLN A 27 -12.16 -15.34 3.50
CA GLN A 27 -13.16 -16.03 4.25
C GLN A 27 -14.42 -15.17 4.10
N LEU A 28 -15.26 -15.50 3.12
CA LEU A 28 -16.69 -15.51 3.31
C LEU A 28 -16.80 -16.39 4.54
N GLU A 29 -16.64 -15.76 5.71
CA GLU A 29 -17.23 -16.22 6.94
C GLU A 29 -18.67 -16.43 6.53
N HIS A 30 -18.94 -17.68 6.15
CA HIS A 30 -20.23 -18.28 6.31
C HIS A 30 -20.46 -18.17 7.82
N LYS A 31 -20.88 -17.00 8.29
CA LYS A 31 -22.09 -16.95 9.07
C LYS A 31 -23.12 -17.61 8.18
N ARG A 32 -23.14 -18.94 8.28
CA ARG A 32 -24.28 -19.77 8.01
C ARG A 32 -25.33 -19.20 8.95
N GLY A 33 -25.94 -18.10 8.54
CA GLY A 33 -27.20 -17.69 9.11
C GLY A 33 -28.03 -18.94 8.99
N ASP A 34 -28.59 -19.40 10.11
CA ASP A 34 -29.59 -20.44 10.08
C ASP A 34 -30.76 -19.88 9.28
N PHE A 35 -30.65 -20.01 7.97
CA PHE A 35 -31.72 -19.68 7.05
C PHE A 35 -32.78 -20.72 7.35
N THR A 36 -33.82 -20.24 8.03
CA THR A 36 -34.95 -21.03 8.49
C THR A 36 -35.32 -22.04 7.43
N SER A 37 -35.23 -23.31 7.82
CA SER A 37 -35.63 -24.50 7.07
C SER A 37 -36.80 -24.17 6.14
N SER A 38 -36.62 -24.49 4.86
CA SER A 38 -37.54 -24.16 3.78
C SER A 38 -38.99 -24.37 4.23
N GLY A 39 -39.76 -23.28 4.30
CA GLY A 39 -41.20 -23.35 4.47
C GLY A 39 -41.74 -24.41 3.51
N SER A 40 -42.43 -25.39 4.09
CA SER A 40 -42.94 -26.62 3.48
C SER A 40 -43.16 -26.51 1.97
N ARG A 41 -42.19 -26.95 1.17
CA ARG A 41 -42.37 -27.14 -0.27
C ARG A 41 -43.20 -28.40 -0.46
N LYS A 42 -44.51 -28.27 -0.20
CA LYS A 42 -45.49 -29.34 -0.42
C LYS A 42 -45.66 -29.52 -1.91
N LEU A 43 -45.35 -30.73 -2.40
CA LEU A 43 -45.83 -31.16 -3.69
C LEU A 43 -47.32 -31.44 -3.56
N TYR A 44 -48.09 -30.85 -4.46
CA TYR A 44 -49.50 -31.18 -4.59
C TYR A 44 -49.58 -32.40 -5.49
N PHE A 45 -49.83 -33.54 -4.85
CA PHE A 45 -50.05 -34.80 -5.54
C PHE A 45 -51.55 -35.03 -5.60
N ASP A 46 -52.12 -35.15 -6.79
CA ASP A 46 -53.52 -35.54 -6.95
C ASP A 46 -53.63 -37.05 -6.72
N THR A 47 -53.77 -37.42 -5.45
CA THR A 47 -53.89 -38.82 -5.04
C THR A 47 -55.16 -39.45 -5.59
N HIS A 48 -56.23 -38.68 -5.76
CA HIS A 48 -57.51 -39.19 -6.23
C HIS A 48 -57.45 -39.55 -7.72
N ALA A 49 -56.91 -38.67 -8.56
CA ALA A 49 -56.74 -38.96 -9.98
C ALA A 49 -55.88 -40.22 -10.22
N LEU A 50 -54.84 -40.43 -9.39
CA LEU A 50 -53.98 -41.60 -9.52
C LEU A 50 -54.67 -42.89 -9.04
N VAL A 51 -55.54 -42.81 -8.02
CA VAL A 51 -56.37 -43.93 -7.58
C VAL A 51 -57.36 -44.34 -8.68
N CYS A 52 -58.11 -43.38 -9.25
CA CYS A 52 -59.05 -43.66 -10.34
C CYS A 52 -58.36 -44.28 -11.56
N LEU A 53 -57.17 -43.77 -11.93
CA LEU A 53 -56.39 -44.33 -13.02
C LEU A 53 -56.00 -45.79 -12.77
N LEU A 54 -55.60 -46.14 -11.54
CA LEU A 54 -55.23 -47.51 -11.20
C LEU A 54 -56.46 -48.43 -11.21
N GLU A 55 -57.62 -47.95 -10.75
CA GLU A 55 -58.88 -48.70 -10.82
C GLU A 55 -59.32 -48.98 -12.25
N GLU A 56 -59.21 -47.99 -13.14
CA GLU A 56 -59.47 -48.16 -14.59
C GLU A 56 -58.55 -49.21 -15.24
N ASN A 57 -57.36 -49.42 -14.67
CA ASN A 57 -56.38 -50.42 -15.12
C ASN A 57 -56.51 -51.78 -14.40
N GLY A 58 -57.62 -52.02 -13.69
CA GLY A 58 -57.97 -53.32 -13.12
C GLY A 58 -57.44 -53.57 -11.70
N PHE A 59 -56.94 -52.55 -11.01
CA PHE A 59 -56.62 -52.65 -9.58
C PHE A 59 -57.87 -52.44 -8.73
N THR A 60 -57.95 -53.08 -7.57
CA THR A 60 -59.00 -52.74 -6.60
C THR A 60 -58.70 -51.41 -5.92
N THR A 61 -59.73 -50.71 -5.43
CA THR A 61 -59.58 -49.45 -4.68
C THR A 61 -58.52 -49.55 -3.59
N GLN A 62 -58.55 -50.65 -2.82
CA GLN A 62 -57.59 -50.88 -1.74
C GLN A 62 -56.15 -51.04 -2.25
N GLN A 63 -55.95 -51.74 -3.38
CA GLN A 63 -54.63 -51.89 -3.99
C GLN A 63 -54.13 -50.54 -4.52
N ALA A 64 -55.00 -49.78 -5.21
CA ALA A 64 -54.70 -48.46 -5.73
C ALA A 64 -54.30 -47.50 -4.60
N GLU A 65 -55.08 -47.41 -3.52
CA GLU A 65 -54.78 -46.57 -2.36
C GLU A 65 -53.45 -46.91 -1.69
N ILE A 66 -53.13 -48.20 -1.54
CA ILE A 66 -51.84 -48.64 -0.95
C ILE A 66 -50.67 -48.19 -1.84
N ILE A 67 -50.77 -48.37 -3.16
CA ILE A 67 -49.75 -47.97 -4.13
C ILE A 67 -49.56 -46.45 -4.09
N VAL A 68 -50.65 -45.68 -4.15
CA VAL A 68 -50.60 -44.22 -4.09
C VAL A 68 -50.02 -43.75 -2.75
N SER A 69 -50.38 -44.38 -1.63
CA SER A 69 -49.81 -44.08 -0.31
C SER A 69 -48.30 -44.31 -0.26
N ALA A 70 -47.82 -45.42 -0.83
CA ALA A 70 -46.39 -45.70 -0.93
C ALA A 70 -45.65 -44.65 -1.79
N LEU A 71 -46.25 -44.26 -2.92
CA LEU A 71 -45.69 -43.22 -3.80
C LEU A 71 -45.60 -41.86 -3.10
N VAL A 72 -46.63 -41.46 -2.35
CA VAL A 72 -46.60 -40.22 -1.56
C VAL A 72 -45.47 -40.25 -0.54
N LYS A 73 -45.35 -41.34 0.23
CA LYS A 73 -44.29 -41.49 1.24
C LYS A 73 -42.88 -41.45 0.65
N ILE A 74 -42.65 -42.17 -0.46
CA ILE A 74 -41.36 -42.15 -1.17
C ILE A 74 -41.06 -40.75 -1.70
N THR A 75 -42.06 -40.09 -2.29
CA THR A 75 -41.91 -38.73 -2.83
C THR A 75 -41.56 -37.73 -1.73
N GLU A 76 -42.24 -37.79 -0.58
CA GLU A 76 -41.95 -36.96 0.60
C GLU A 76 -40.53 -37.18 1.13
N ALA A 77 -40.10 -38.45 1.27
CA ALA A 77 -38.76 -38.80 1.71
C ALA A 77 -37.67 -38.30 0.73
N ASN A 78 -37.87 -38.51 -0.57
CA ASN A 78 -36.94 -38.06 -1.61
C ASN A 78 -36.84 -36.53 -1.65
N MET A 79 -37.94 -35.81 -1.43
CA MET A 79 -37.89 -34.35 -1.40
C MET A 79 -37.13 -33.79 -0.21
N GLY A 80 -37.21 -34.43 0.96
CA GLY A 80 -36.37 -34.06 2.10
C GLY A 80 -34.87 -34.13 1.79
N ILE A 81 -34.45 -35.14 1.01
CA ILE A 81 -33.06 -35.31 0.56
C ILE A 81 -32.70 -34.26 -0.50
N VAL A 82 -33.51 -34.11 -1.55
CA VAL A 82 -33.21 -33.17 -2.65
C VAL A 82 -33.17 -31.72 -2.15
N TYR A 83 -34.12 -31.32 -1.31
CA TYR A 83 -34.16 -29.93 -0.82
C TYR A 83 -33.08 -29.59 0.19
N LYS A 84 -32.49 -30.59 0.86
CA LYS A 84 -31.36 -30.38 1.78
C LYS A 84 -30.13 -29.84 1.04
N ASP A 85 -29.88 -30.32 -0.17
CA ASP A 85 -28.70 -29.94 -0.96
C ASP A 85 -28.99 -28.82 -1.97
N MET A 86 -30.25 -28.42 -2.13
CA MET A 86 -30.65 -27.32 -2.99
C MET A 86 -30.40 -25.96 -2.34
N VAL A 87 -29.99 -25.00 -3.18
CA VAL A 87 -29.94 -23.58 -2.83
C VAL A 87 -31.23 -22.90 -3.29
N THR A 88 -31.87 -22.12 -2.42
CA THR A 88 -33.07 -21.36 -2.77
C THR A 88 -32.71 -20.06 -3.50
N LYS A 89 -33.64 -19.53 -4.32
CA LYS A 89 -33.45 -18.22 -4.97
C LYS A 89 -33.21 -17.09 -3.96
N MET A 90 -33.93 -17.13 -2.84
CA MET A 90 -33.73 -16.20 -1.73
C MET A 90 -32.31 -16.30 -1.16
N GLN A 91 -31.80 -17.52 -0.97
CA GLN A 91 -30.43 -17.72 -0.51
C GLN A 91 -29.40 -17.14 -1.49
N GLN A 92 -29.60 -17.37 -2.79
CA GLN A 92 -28.74 -16.80 -3.83
C GLN A 92 -28.75 -15.26 -3.80
N GLU A 93 -29.93 -14.66 -3.63
CA GLU A 93 -30.07 -13.20 -3.58
C GLU A 93 -29.40 -12.59 -2.34
N VAL A 94 -29.56 -13.20 -1.17
CA VAL A 94 -28.85 -12.77 0.06
C VAL A 94 -27.34 -12.84 -0.13
N THR A 95 -26.82 -13.96 -0.65
CA THR A 95 -25.39 -14.12 -0.91
C THR A 95 -24.89 -13.09 -1.93
N LEU A 96 -25.66 -12.83 -2.99
CA LEU A 96 -25.33 -11.81 -3.99
C LEU A 96 -25.23 -10.41 -3.36
N GLN A 97 -26.21 -10.03 -2.52
CA GLN A 97 -26.19 -8.74 -1.80
C GLN A 97 -24.97 -8.61 -0.87
N GLN A 98 -24.58 -9.70 -0.19
CA GLN A 98 -23.37 -9.72 0.64
C GLN A 98 -22.12 -9.50 -0.19
N ILE A 99 -21.98 -10.21 -1.32
CA ILE A 99 -20.83 -10.03 -2.24
C ILE A 99 -20.79 -8.60 -2.79
N MET A 100 -21.94 -8.06 -3.23
CA MET A 100 -22.02 -6.69 -3.75
C MET A 100 -21.64 -5.65 -2.67
N SER A 101 -22.04 -5.86 -1.43
CA SER A 101 -21.66 -5.02 -0.29
C SER A 101 -20.14 -5.04 -0.06
N GLN A 102 -19.52 -6.23 -0.07
CA GLN A 102 -18.07 -6.37 0.07
C GLN A 102 -17.31 -5.67 -1.07
N ILE A 103 -17.75 -5.85 -2.32
CA ILE A 103 -17.16 -5.17 -3.49
C ILE A 103 -17.27 -3.64 -3.32
N SER A 104 -18.41 -3.15 -2.84
CA SER A 104 -18.64 -1.72 -2.60
C SER A 104 -17.68 -1.15 -1.54
N ASN A 105 -17.40 -1.92 -0.48
CA ASN A 105 -16.44 -1.51 0.55
C ASN A 105 -15.01 -1.45 -0.01
N VAL A 106 -14.55 -2.48 -0.71
CA VAL A 106 -13.22 -2.48 -1.36
C VAL A 106 -13.09 -1.30 -2.33
N LYS A 107 -14.14 -0.99 -3.07
CA LYS A 107 -14.16 0.17 -3.98
C LYS A 107 -14.00 1.50 -3.23
N LYS A 108 -14.62 1.66 -2.06
CA LYS A 108 -14.46 2.87 -1.23
C LYS A 108 -13.01 2.99 -0.75
N ASP A 109 -12.43 1.90 -0.26
CA ASP A 109 -11.05 1.89 0.23
C ASP A 109 -10.06 2.26 -0.89
N MET A 110 -10.27 1.73 -2.10
CA MET A 110 -9.47 2.09 -3.28
C MET A 110 -9.55 3.60 -3.59
N ILE A 111 -10.74 4.18 -3.54
CA ILE A 111 -10.93 5.63 -3.78
C ILE A 111 -10.23 6.46 -2.70
N ILE A 112 -10.29 6.04 -1.43
CA ILE A 112 -9.62 6.74 -0.32
C ILE A 112 -8.10 6.71 -0.53
N LEU A 113 -7.56 5.55 -0.87
CA LEU A 113 -6.13 5.36 -1.15
C LEU A 113 -5.66 6.27 -2.30
N GLU A 114 -6.41 6.30 -3.41
CA GLU A 114 -6.10 7.12 -4.59
C GLU A 114 -6.18 8.62 -4.31
N LYS A 115 -7.21 9.08 -3.57
CA LYS A 115 -7.46 10.51 -3.39
C LYS A 115 -6.71 11.12 -2.22
N SER A 116 -6.63 10.43 -1.09
CA SER A 116 -6.13 11.00 0.17
C SER A 116 -4.67 10.61 0.40
N GLU A 117 -4.39 9.31 0.50
CA GLU A 117 -3.07 8.83 0.92
C GLU A 117 -1.99 9.12 -0.12
N PHE A 118 -2.28 8.87 -1.41
CA PHE A 118 -1.34 9.19 -2.48
C PHE A 118 -1.08 10.70 -2.60
N SER A 119 -2.11 11.52 -2.41
CA SER A 119 -1.97 12.99 -2.43
C SER A 119 -1.11 13.49 -1.26
N ALA A 120 -1.31 12.96 -0.06
CA ALA A 120 -0.51 13.28 1.11
C ALA A 120 0.96 12.88 0.90
N LEU A 121 1.22 11.66 0.44
CA LEU A 121 2.57 11.17 0.11
C LEU A 121 3.25 12.05 -0.96
N ARG A 122 2.51 12.51 -1.97
CA ARG A 122 3.05 13.39 -3.00
C ARG A 122 3.43 14.75 -2.41
N ALA A 123 2.58 15.33 -1.57
CA ALA A 123 2.86 16.60 -0.91
C ALA A 123 4.09 16.51 0.00
N GLU A 124 4.21 15.42 0.76
CA GLU A 124 5.37 15.16 1.62
C GLU A 124 6.66 14.97 0.79
N ASN A 125 6.59 14.25 -0.33
CA ASN A 125 7.73 14.10 -1.25
C ASN A 125 8.19 15.44 -1.83
N GLU A 126 7.26 16.31 -2.26
CA GLU A 126 7.62 17.64 -2.76
C GLU A 126 8.21 18.52 -1.66
N LYS A 127 7.69 18.44 -0.43
CA LYS A 127 8.28 19.12 0.73
C LYS A 127 9.72 18.67 0.98
N ILE A 128 9.97 17.35 1.02
CA ILE A 128 11.31 16.79 1.23
C ILE A 128 12.28 17.24 0.11
N LYS A 129 11.82 17.28 -1.15
CA LYS A 129 12.65 17.79 -2.27
C LYS A 129 13.03 19.25 -2.06
N LEU A 130 12.10 20.10 -1.62
CA LEU A 130 12.38 21.51 -1.36
C LEU A 130 13.38 21.66 -0.20
N GLU A 131 13.18 20.94 0.90
CA GLU A 131 14.10 20.95 2.04
C GLU A 131 15.51 20.47 1.64
N LEU A 132 15.61 19.42 0.83
CA LEU A 132 16.88 18.93 0.28
C LEU A 132 17.57 20.00 -0.58
N HIS A 133 16.82 20.67 -1.45
CA HIS A 133 17.35 21.75 -2.28
C HIS A 133 17.86 22.93 -1.44
N GLN A 134 17.11 23.33 -0.40
CA GLN A 134 17.52 24.38 0.52
C GLN A 134 18.78 24.00 1.29
N LEU A 135 18.84 22.78 1.84
CA LEU A 135 20.02 22.31 2.56
C LEU A 135 21.26 22.25 1.67
N LYS A 136 21.10 21.80 0.41
CA LYS A 136 22.19 21.79 -0.57
C LYS A 136 22.71 23.21 -0.85
N GLN A 137 21.82 24.18 -0.97
CA GLN A 137 22.20 25.58 -1.17
C GLN A 137 22.96 26.12 0.05
N GLN A 138 22.43 25.92 1.25
CA GLN A 138 23.06 26.35 2.50
C GLN A 138 24.47 25.77 2.67
N ILE A 139 24.66 24.47 2.39
CA ILE A 139 25.98 23.84 2.45
C ILE A 139 26.93 24.45 1.43
N MET A 140 26.47 24.72 0.20
CA MET A 140 27.29 25.34 -0.83
C MET A 140 27.73 26.75 -0.42
N ASP A 141 26.83 27.54 0.17
CA ASP A 141 27.10 28.88 0.65
C ASP A 141 28.12 28.85 1.81
N GLU A 142 27.95 27.94 2.78
CA GLU A 142 28.91 27.77 3.89
C GLU A 142 30.30 27.29 3.40
N VAL A 143 30.36 26.38 2.41
CA VAL A 143 31.64 25.97 1.81
C VAL A 143 32.36 27.14 1.14
N VAL A 144 31.62 28.00 0.43
CA VAL A 144 32.18 29.21 -0.20
C VAL A 144 32.67 30.17 0.88
N LYS A 145 31.87 30.42 1.92
CA LYS A 145 32.22 31.28 3.03
C LYS A 145 33.50 30.83 3.74
N VAL A 146 33.57 29.57 4.17
CA VAL A 146 34.77 29.00 4.82
C VAL A 146 36.00 29.10 3.91
N ARG A 147 35.85 28.86 2.60
CA ARG A 147 36.94 29.02 1.63
C ARG A 147 37.43 30.47 1.57
N THR A 148 36.51 31.44 1.54
CA THR A 148 36.88 32.86 1.49
C THR A 148 37.54 33.34 2.77
N GLU A 149 37.03 32.91 3.93
CA GLU A 149 37.60 33.19 5.25
C GLU A 149 39.02 32.62 5.35
N SER A 150 39.20 31.34 5.00
CA SER A 150 40.54 30.70 5.02
C SER A 150 41.54 31.38 4.09
N LYS A 151 41.09 31.85 2.92
CA LYS A 151 41.96 32.59 1.98
C LYS A 151 42.34 33.96 2.55
N LEU A 152 41.43 34.63 3.24
CA LEU A 152 41.71 35.90 3.91
C LEU A 152 42.71 35.69 5.04
N ASP A 153 42.49 34.70 5.91
CA ASP A 153 43.40 34.36 7.02
C ASP A 153 44.82 34.08 6.51
N PHE A 154 44.95 33.27 5.46
CA PHE A 154 46.25 33.00 4.84
C PHE A 154 46.92 34.28 4.30
N ASN A 155 46.16 35.17 3.68
CA ASN A 155 46.70 36.43 3.15
C ASN A 155 47.14 37.39 4.26
N LEU A 156 46.40 37.44 5.36
CA LEU A 156 46.76 38.22 6.54
C LEU A 156 48.05 37.68 7.17
N GLU A 157 48.13 36.36 7.37
CA GLU A 157 49.31 35.72 7.94
C GLU A 157 50.55 35.87 7.05
N LYS A 158 50.38 35.73 5.73
CA LYS A 158 51.45 35.99 4.75
C LYS A 158 51.96 37.43 4.83
N SER A 159 51.05 38.41 4.99
CA SER A 159 51.43 39.82 5.14
C SER A 159 52.18 40.05 6.46
N ARG A 160 51.74 39.44 7.56
CA ARG A 160 52.39 39.49 8.87
C ARG A 160 53.82 38.93 8.82
N VAL A 161 54.01 37.78 8.16
CA VAL A 161 55.33 37.16 7.99
C VAL A 161 56.26 38.07 7.18
N LYS A 162 55.77 38.70 6.10
CA LYS A 162 56.56 39.66 5.31
C LYS A 162 56.97 40.87 6.14
N GLU A 163 56.06 41.43 6.92
CA GLU A 163 56.34 42.59 7.78
C GLU A 163 57.41 42.26 8.83
N LEU A 164 57.31 41.10 9.47
CA LEU A 164 58.33 40.62 10.41
C LEU A 164 59.69 40.41 9.74
N TYR A 165 59.70 39.86 8.53
CA TYR A 165 60.95 39.69 7.77
C TYR A 165 61.60 41.05 7.45
N SER A 166 60.83 42.00 6.92
CA SER A 166 61.32 43.35 6.63
C SER A 166 61.76 44.12 7.89
N LEU A 167 61.13 43.87 9.04
CA LEU A 167 61.59 44.40 10.32
C LEU A 167 62.93 43.79 10.75
N ASN A 168 63.08 42.47 10.59
CA ASN A 168 64.34 41.78 10.92
C ASN A 168 65.49 42.20 10.01
N GLU A 169 65.26 42.38 8.70
CA GLU A 169 66.26 42.92 7.77
C GLU A 169 66.73 44.32 8.18
N ARG A 170 65.79 45.20 8.58
CA ARG A 170 66.14 46.54 9.09
C ARG A 170 67.00 46.46 10.34
N LYS A 171 66.61 45.66 11.33
CA LYS A 171 67.41 45.45 12.55
C LYS A 171 68.80 44.89 12.26
N LEU A 172 68.90 43.94 11.33
CA LEU A 172 70.20 43.38 10.93
C LEU A 172 71.10 44.43 10.27
N LEU A 173 70.51 45.30 9.43
CA LEU A 173 71.24 46.39 8.79
C LEU A 173 71.70 47.45 9.81
N GLU A 174 70.85 47.80 10.77
CA GLU A 174 71.19 48.68 11.89
C GLU A 174 72.36 48.11 12.70
N MET A 175 72.26 46.85 13.15
CA MET A 175 73.35 46.17 13.88
C MET A 175 74.65 46.09 13.07
N ARG A 176 74.57 45.81 11.75
CA ARG A 176 75.75 45.80 10.88
C ARG A 176 76.39 47.18 10.81
N THR A 177 75.59 48.24 10.76
CA THR A 177 76.06 49.63 10.71
C THR A 177 76.73 50.02 12.03
N GLU A 178 76.12 49.67 13.17
CA GLU A 178 76.69 49.86 14.51
C GLU A 178 78.02 49.12 14.66
N MET A 179 78.12 47.87 14.21
CA MET A 179 79.35 47.08 14.24
C MET A 179 80.48 47.75 13.44
N VAL A 180 80.18 48.23 12.24
CA VAL A 180 81.17 48.93 11.40
C VAL A 180 81.62 50.22 12.09
N ALA A 181 80.70 50.99 12.66
CA ALA A 181 81.03 52.21 13.39
C ALA A 181 81.96 51.91 14.58
N LEU A 182 81.65 50.93 15.42
CA LEU A 182 82.49 50.50 16.54
C LEU A 182 83.88 50.02 16.07
N GLY A 183 83.95 49.28 14.97
CA GLY A 183 85.22 48.83 14.38
C GLY A 183 86.10 49.99 13.91
N LEU A 184 85.50 51.05 13.37
CA LEU A 184 86.22 52.29 13.02
C LEU A 184 86.72 53.03 14.27
N TYR A 185 85.94 53.07 15.35
CA TYR A 185 86.37 53.67 16.62
C TYR A 185 87.51 52.90 17.32
N LEU A 186 87.61 51.58 17.11
CA LEU A 186 88.69 50.76 17.69
C LEU A 186 90.01 50.82 16.89
N HIS A 187 89.98 51.30 15.65
CA HIS A 187 91.14 51.39 14.75
C HIS A 187 91.71 52.82 14.59
N ALA A 188 91.09 53.82 15.21
CA ALA A 188 91.54 55.21 15.27
C ALA A 188 92.23 55.52 16.61
#